data_AF-A0A7W7Y495-F1
#
_entry.id   AF-A0A7W7Y495-F1
#
_cell.length_a   1.000
_cell.length_b   1.000
_cell.length_c   1.000
_cell.angle_alpha   90.00
_cell.angle_beta   90.00
_cell.angle_gamma   90.00
#
_symmetry.space_group_name_H-M   'P 1'
#
loop_
_entity.id
_entity.type
_entity.pdbx_description
1 polymer ?
#
loop_
_entity_poly.entity_id
_entity_poly.type
_entity_poly.pdbx_seq_one_letter_code
_entity_poly.pdbx_strand_id
1 'polypeptide(L)'
;MAMFDTHLAIGTTLSGALAAVVATTSTVTTGMALGLVVAGAVGSVLPDLDSPTSRPTRVTYSLLSMTLALLFCVEVAGGVPLWSMPVIYASIFLSSRMLLARIFEAFSTHRGMVHSLPAAVLAALLVVNGAHFGLAVDITLSWWLGIFVLWGFLVHLLLDEVYAVNIAGVRFKRSFGSAVKLWGQMVPTVLCYAAVLVLWLLAPAVPKEILAMAGW
;
A
#
# COMPACT_ATOMS: atom_id res chain seq x y z
N MET A 1 8.48 15.12 7.77
CA MET A 1 8.42 14.51 6.46
C MET A 1 9.79 14.29 5.90
N ALA A 2 10.11 13.02 5.68
CA ALA A 2 11.28 12.64 4.90
C ALA A 2 11.03 12.95 3.42
N MET A 3 12.03 12.74 2.57
CA MET A 3 11.87 12.92 1.13
C MET A 3 11.25 11.65 0.53
N PHE A 4 10.52 11.79 -0.58
CA PHE A 4 9.95 10.63 -1.31
C PHE A 4 10.99 9.54 -1.59
N ASP A 5 12.18 9.92 -2.06
CA ASP A 5 13.26 8.97 -2.35
C ASP A 5 13.70 8.20 -1.09
N THR A 6 13.63 8.85 0.08
CA THR A 6 13.91 8.20 1.38
C THR A 6 12.81 7.19 1.72
N HIS A 7 11.54 7.55 1.55
CA HIS A 7 10.41 6.65 1.78
C HIS A 7 10.44 5.43 0.86
N LEU A 8 10.75 5.64 -0.42
CA LEU A 8 10.85 4.55 -1.39
C LEU A 8 12.06 3.67 -1.08
N ALA A 9 13.25 4.24 -0.84
CA ALA A 9 14.46 3.47 -0.59
C ALA A 9 14.39 2.66 0.72
N ILE A 10 14.04 3.32 1.83
CA ILE A 10 13.96 2.66 3.14
C ILE A 10 12.76 1.70 3.19
N GLY A 11 11.61 2.10 2.64
CA GLY A 11 10.43 1.23 2.56
C GLY A 11 10.70 -0.03 1.76
N THR A 12 11.35 0.07 0.59
CA THR A 12 11.76 -1.09 -0.21
C THR A 12 12.75 -1.96 0.55
N THR A 13 13.74 -1.37 1.21
CA THR A 13 14.78 -2.09 1.97
C THR A 13 14.18 -2.87 3.14
N LEU A 14 13.35 -2.23 3.97
CA LEU A 14 12.71 -2.87 5.11
C LEU A 14 11.64 -3.87 4.69
N SER A 15 10.99 -3.67 3.55
CA SER A 15 10.11 -4.69 2.95
C SER A 15 10.93 -5.89 2.47
N GLY A 16 12.11 -5.68 1.87
CA GLY A 16 13.05 -6.74 1.53
C GLY A 16 13.48 -7.57 2.72
N ALA A 17 13.79 -6.91 3.85
CA ALA A 17 14.13 -7.59 5.09
C ALA A 17 12.97 -8.45 5.62
N LEU A 18 11.74 -7.90 5.63
CA LEU A 18 10.54 -8.66 6.02
C LEU A 18 10.28 -9.84 5.06
N ALA A 19 10.44 -9.64 3.75
CA ALA A 19 10.31 -10.70 2.75
C ALA A 19 11.32 -11.82 2.95
N ALA A 20 12.55 -11.50 3.33
CA ALA A 20 13.56 -12.50 3.65
C ALA A 20 13.15 -13.36 4.85
N VAL A 21 12.55 -12.77 5.90
CA VAL A 21 12.00 -13.51 7.04
C VAL A 21 10.84 -14.40 6.60
N VAL A 22 9.87 -13.86 5.87
CA VAL A 22 8.68 -14.61 5.43
C VAL A 22 9.05 -15.73 4.45
N ALA A 23 10.06 -15.54 3.61
CA ALA A 23 10.56 -16.57 2.69
C ALA A 23 11.18 -17.78 3.40
N THR A 24 11.51 -17.67 4.69
CA THR A 24 11.91 -18.84 5.51
C THR A 24 10.72 -19.72 5.91
N THR A 25 9.50 -19.19 5.80
CA THR A 25 8.29 -20.00 5.96
C THR A 25 8.03 -20.71 4.64
N SER A 26 7.71 -22.00 4.68
CA SER A 26 7.40 -22.80 3.48
C SER A 26 6.13 -22.37 2.73
N THR A 27 5.55 -21.22 3.10
CA THR A 27 4.29 -20.69 2.57
C THR A 27 4.48 -19.69 1.42
N VAL A 28 5.67 -19.12 1.25
CA VAL A 28 5.94 -18.08 0.24
C VAL A 28 7.11 -18.48 -0.65
N THR A 29 6.86 -18.56 -1.96
CA THR A 29 7.90 -18.81 -2.97
C THR A 29 8.77 -17.58 -3.21
N THR A 30 9.97 -17.75 -3.78
CA THR A 30 10.85 -16.62 -4.12
C THR A 30 10.18 -15.59 -5.04
N GLY A 31 9.39 -16.05 -6.01
CA GLY A 31 8.64 -15.16 -6.91
C GLY A 31 7.58 -14.33 -6.16
N MET A 32 6.87 -14.96 -5.22
CA MET A 32 5.90 -14.26 -4.37
C MET A 32 6.61 -13.26 -3.45
N ALA A 33 7.78 -13.60 -2.89
CA ALA A 33 8.55 -12.70 -2.04
C ALA A 33 8.93 -11.39 -2.75
N LEU A 34 9.31 -11.43 -4.03
CA LEU A 34 9.55 -10.22 -4.82
C LEU A 34 8.28 -9.36 -4.96
N GLY A 35 7.13 -9.98 -5.21
CA GLY A 35 5.84 -9.30 -5.24
C GLY A 35 5.49 -8.62 -3.91
N LEU A 36 5.82 -9.26 -2.78
CA LEU A 36 5.65 -8.70 -1.45
C LEU A 36 6.54 -7.47 -1.22
N VAL A 37 7.81 -7.50 -1.66
CA VAL A 37 8.69 -6.33 -1.60
C VAL A 37 8.11 -5.15 -2.37
N VAL A 38 7.57 -5.39 -3.57
CA VAL A 38 6.90 -4.34 -4.36
C VAL A 38 5.67 -3.82 -3.62
N ALA A 39 4.85 -4.69 -3.04
CA ALA A 39 3.67 -4.29 -2.27
C ALA A 39 4.04 -3.39 -1.08
N GLY A 40 5.11 -3.72 -0.36
CA GLY A 40 5.60 -2.88 0.75
C GLY A 40 6.24 -1.58 0.29
N ALA A 41 6.98 -1.58 -0.83
CA ALA A 41 7.51 -0.35 -1.43
C ALA A 41 6.40 0.61 -1.89
N VAL A 42 5.32 0.07 -2.47
CA VAL A 42 4.11 0.84 -2.78
C VAL A 42 3.49 1.38 -1.49
N GLY A 43 3.35 0.52 -0.47
CA GLY A 43 2.85 0.89 0.85
C GLY A 43 3.57 2.09 1.46
N SER A 44 4.90 2.17 1.29
CA SER A 44 5.71 3.25 1.86
C SER A 44 5.59 4.59 1.15
N VAL A 45 4.97 4.64 -0.03
CA VAL A 45 4.76 5.89 -0.78
C VAL A 45 3.28 6.24 -0.96
N LEU A 46 2.36 5.36 -0.56
CA LEU A 46 0.91 5.59 -0.59
C LEU A 46 0.49 6.89 0.13
N PRO A 47 1.03 7.24 1.32
CA PRO A 47 0.59 8.44 2.04
C PRO A 47 0.94 9.75 1.30
N ASP A 48 2.01 9.76 0.49
CA ASP A 48 2.49 10.90 -0.29
C ASP A 48 1.67 11.20 -1.56
N LEU A 49 0.62 10.41 -1.81
CA LEU A 49 -0.31 10.66 -2.92
C LEU A 49 -1.22 11.89 -2.68
N ASP A 50 -1.02 12.63 -1.59
CA ASP A 50 -1.81 13.79 -1.19
C ASP A 50 -1.63 15.04 -2.08
N SER A 51 -0.59 15.07 -2.91
CA SER A 51 -0.30 16.18 -3.83
C SER A 51 -0.41 15.73 -5.29
N PRO A 52 -1.60 15.81 -5.92
CA PRO A 52 -1.88 15.21 -7.23
C PRO A 52 -0.98 15.73 -8.36
N THR A 53 -0.39 16.92 -8.20
CA THR A 53 0.48 17.55 -9.20
C THR A 53 1.97 17.32 -8.95
N SER A 54 2.36 16.61 -7.90
CA SER A 54 3.77 16.36 -7.59
C SER A 54 4.39 15.34 -8.55
N ARG A 55 5.71 15.45 -8.79
CA ARG A 55 6.47 14.43 -9.53
C ARG A 55 6.36 13.05 -8.85
N PRO A 56 6.57 12.92 -7.53
CA PRO A 56 6.36 11.67 -6.79
C PRO A 56 5.01 10.99 -7.04
N THR A 57 3.92 11.74 -6.89
CA THR A 57 2.56 11.24 -7.04
C THR A 57 2.30 10.70 -8.45
N ARG A 58 2.80 11.39 -9.49
CA ARG A 58 2.71 10.89 -10.88
C ARG A 58 3.48 9.59 -11.09
N VAL A 59 4.64 9.43 -10.47
CA VAL A 59 5.42 8.19 -10.53
C VAL A 59 4.66 7.06 -9.85
N THR A 60 4.15 7.28 -8.64
CA THR A 60 3.39 6.28 -7.89
C THR A 60 2.12 5.84 -8.62
N TYR A 61 1.32 6.77 -9.18
CA TYR A 61 0.18 6.39 -10.02
C TYR A 61 0.59 5.56 -11.23
N SER A 62 1.70 5.92 -11.87
CA SER A 62 2.17 5.18 -13.04
C SER A 62 2.60 3.76 -12.65
N LEU A 63 3.33 3.59 -11.55
CA LEU A 63 3.74 2.27 -11.05
C LEU A 63 2.54 1.40 -10.66
N LEU A 64 1.60 1.95 -9.89
CA LEU A 64 0.36 1.24 -9.52
C LEU A 64 -0.43 0.79 -10.75
N SER A 65 -0.61 1.70 -11.72
CA SER A 65 -1.34 1.42 -12.95
C SER A 65 -0.62 0.40 -13.83
N MET A 66 0.72 0.43 -13.83
CA MET A 66 1.57 -0.55 -14.53
C MET A 66 1.41 -1.93 -13.93
N THR A 67 1.44 -2.04 -12.60
CA THR A 67 1.23 -3.30 -11.87
C THR A 67 -0.17 -3.85 -12.13
N LEU A 68 -1.23 -3.02 -12.03
CA LEU A 68 -2.60 -3.45 -12.30
C LEU A 68 -2.79 -3.94 -13.75
N ALA A 69 -2.24 -3.21 -14.72
CA ALA A 69 -2.29 -3.60 -16.12
C ALA A 69 -1.56 -4.93 -16.37
N LEU A 70 -0.39 -5.12 -15.75
CA LEU A 70 0.37 -6.36 -15.87
C LEU A 70 -0.38 -7.54 -15.26
N LEU A 71 -0.90 -7.40 -14.04
CA LEU A 71 -1.68 -8.45 -13.36
C LEU A 71 -2.89 -8.86 -14.19
N PHE A 72 -3.65 -7.88 -14.72
CA PHE A 72 -4.78 -8.16 -15.60
C PHE A 72 -4.35 -8.89 -16.88
N CYS A 73 -3.26 -8.45 -17.52
CA CYS A 73 -2.74 -9.11 -18.72
C CYS A 73 -2.30 -10.55 -18.46
N VAL A 74 -1.69 -10.84 -17.31
CA VAL A 74 -1.30 -12.20 -16.92
C VAL A 74 -2.55 -13.08 -16.75
N GLU A 75 -3.60 -12.57 -16.12
CA GLU A 75 -4.85 -13.31 -15.93
C GLU A 75 -5.52 -13.67 -17.26
N VAL A 76 -5.57 -12.75 -18.22
CA VAL A 76 -6.22 -12.99 -19.52
C VAL A 76 -5.29 -13.64 -20.56
N ALA A 77 -4.02 -13.87 -20.22
CA ALA A 77 -2.97 -14.28 -21.16
C ALA A 77 -3.32 -15.52 -21.98
N GLY A 78 -3.98 -16.51 -21.34
CA GLY A 78 -4.37 -17.77 -21.97
C GLY A 78 -5.66 -17.70 -22.80
N GLY A 79 -6.44 -16.61 -22.69
CA GLY A 79 -7.79 -16.51 -23.25
C GLY A 79 -7.92 -15.54 -24.43
N VAL A 80 -6.89 -14.75 -24.75
CA VAL A 80 -6.97 -13.72 -25.80
C VAL A 80 -5.76 -13.75 -26.75
N PRO A 81 -5.90 -13.28 -28.00
CA PRO A 81 -4.80 -13.28 -28.96
C PRO A 81 -3.61 -12.41 -28.53
N LEU A 82 -2.39 -12.85 -28.82
CA LEU A 82 -1.14 -12.14 -28.46
C LEU A 82 -1.12 -10.68 -28.95
N TRP A 83 -1.63 -10.42 -30.16
CA TRP A 83 -1.66 -9.07 -30.74
C TRP A 83 -2.53 -8.09 -29.95
N SER A 84 -3.50 -8.59 -29.16
CA SER A 84 -4.38 -7.76 -28.35
C SER A 84 -3.73 -7.33 -27.03
N MET A 85 -2.66 -7.99 -26.57
CA MET A 85 -2.04 -7.73 -25.27
C MET A 85 -1.55 -6.30 -25.08
N PRO A 86 -0.84 -5.67 -26.04
CA PRO A 86 -0.41 -4.28 -25.87
C PRO A 86 -1.59 -3.31 -25.76
N VAL A 87 -2.69 -3.59 -26.47
CA VAL A 87 -3.91 -2.76 -26.44
C VAL A 87 -4.63 -2.91 -25.10
N ILE A 88 -4.78 -4.13 -24.60
CA ILE A 88 -5.37 -4.41 -23.29
C ILE A 88 -4.53 -3.74 -22.20
N TYR A 89 -3.22 -3.96 -22.22
CA TYR A 89 -2.29 -3.36 -21.26
C TYR A 89 -2.40 -1.84 -21.24
N ALA A 90 -2.33 -1.19 -22.41
CA ALA A 90 -2.45 0.27 -22.51
C ALA A 90 -3.83 0.74 -21.99
N SER A 91 -4.90 0.04 -22.32
CA SER A 91 -6.26 0.39 -21.89
C SER A 91 -6.42 0.32 -20.37
N ILE A 92 -5.93 -0.75 -19.73
CA ILE A 92 -5.97 -0.89 -18.27
C ILE A 92 -5.03 0.11 -17.61
N PHE A 93 -3.83 0.32 -18.14
CA PHE A 93 -2.89 1.30 -17.61
C PHE A 93 -3.48 2.72 -17.63
N LEU A 94 -4.00 3.17 -18.76
CA LEU A 94 -4.59 4.51 -18.86
C LEU A 94 -5.81 4.62 -17.95
N SER A 95 -6.78 3.70 -18.05
CA SER A 95 -8.00 3.76 -17.25
C SER A 95 -7.73 3.74 -15.73
N SER A 96 -6.87 2.83 -15.25
CA SER A 96 -6.49 2.78 -13.83
C SER A 96 -5.74 4.04 -13.40
N ARG A 97 -4.85 4.58 -14.23
CA ARG A 97 -4.13 5.82 -13.92
C ARG A 97 -5.06 7.01 -13.76
N MET A 98 -6.02 7.17 -14.68
CA MET A 98 -7.02 8.24 -14.57
C MET A 98 -7.94 8.03 -13.36
N LEU A 99 -8.36 6.79 -13.09
CA LEU A 99 -9.23 6.47 -11.96
C LEU A 99 -8.53 6.75 -10.63
N LEU A 100 -7.28 6.29 -10.47
CA LEU A 100 -6.47 6.54 -9.28
C LEU A 100 -6.29 8.06 -9.07
N ALA A 101 -5.92 8.81 -10.12
CA ALA A 101 -5.78 10.25 -10.00
C ALA A 101 -7.08 10.93 -9.50
N ARG A 102 -8.24 10.56 -10.05
CA ARG A 102 -9.53 11.12 -9.63
C ARG A 102 -9.94 10.75 -8.22
N ILE A 103 -9.75 9.48 -7.83
CA ILE A 103 -10.02 9.02 -6.46
C ILE A 103 -9.17 9.82 -5.49
N PHE A 104 -7.87 9.86 -5.70
CA PHE A 104 -6.98 10.57 -4.80
C PHE A 104 -7.24 12.08 -4.80
N GLU A 105 -7.47 12.73 -5.93
CA GLU A 105 -7.88 14.15 -5.98
C GLU A 105 -9.15 14.43 -5.18
N ALA A 106 -10.14 13.53 -5.23
CA ALA A 106 -11.39 13.68 -4.49
C ALA A 106 -11.21 13.50 -2.97
N PHE A 107 -10.25 12.68 -2.53
CA PHE A 107 -9.98 12.38 -1.13
C PHE A 107 -8.79 13.15 -0.53
N SER A 108 -7.97 13.82 -1.35
CA SER A 108 -6.71 14.47 -0.96
C SER A 108 -6.88 15.90 -0.48
N THR A 109 -8.01 16.26 0.13
CA THR A 109 -8.15 17.56 0.82
C THR A 109 -7.27 17.57 2.09
N HIS A 110 -6.02 18.00 1.91
CA HIS A 110 -5.01 18.42 2.89
C HIS A 110 -4.79 17.53 4.13
N ARG A 111 -3.76 16.67 4.09
CA ARG A 111 -3.12 16.01 5.25
C ARG A 111 -4.11 15.49 6.31
N GLY A 112 -5.26 15.01 5.85
CA GLY A 112 -6.36 14.50 6.67
C GLY A 112 -6.08 13.09 7.17
N MET A 113 -7.12 12.26 7.26
CA MET A 113 -7.00 10.86 7.67
C MET A 113 -6.09 10.02 6.76
N VAL A 114 -5.79 10.46 5.54
CA VAL A 114 -4.92 9.73 4.59
C VAL A 114 -3.49 9.47 5.09
N HIS A 115 -3.02 10.22 6.08
CA HIS A 115 -1.70 10.04 6.70
C HIS A 115 -1.85 9.64 8.17
N SER A 116 -2.56 8.54 8.43
CA SER A 116 -2.92 8.07 9.77
C SER A 116 -2.83 6.55 9.89
N LEU A 117 -2.80 6.05 11.13
CA LEU A 117 -2.79 4.60 11.35
C LEU A 117 -4.07 3.91 10.83
N PRO A 118 -5.30 4.45 11.01
CA PRO A 118 -6.49 3.88 10.39
C PRO A 118 -6.43 3.83 8.86
N ALA A 119 -5.80 4.81 8.21
CA ALA A 119 -5.61 4.75 6.75
C ALA A 119 -4.62 3.67 6.32
N ALA A 120 -3.58 3.40 7.12
CA ALA A 120 -2.67 2.28 6.89
C ALA A 120 -3.42 0.93 6.93
N VAL A 121 -4.27 0.73 7.93
CA VAL A 121 -5.12 -0.46 8.06
C VAL A 121 -6.14 -0.54 6.93
N LEU A 122 -6.75 0.58 6.56
CA LEU A 122 -7.68 0.65 5.42
C LEU A 122 -7.00 0.21 4.12
N ALA A 123 -5.81 0.74 3.83
CA ALA A 123 -5.04 0.38 2.64
C ALA A 123 -4.68 -1.11 2.61
N ALA A 124 -4.25 -1.65 3.76
CA ALA A 124 -3.96 -3.07 3.89
C ALA A 124 -5.20 -3.94 3.61
N LEU A 125 -6.33 -3.61 4.22
CA LEU A 125 -7.59 -4.37 4.05
C LEU A 125 -8.16 -4.27 2.64
N LEU A 126 -8.01 -3.12 1.97
CA LEU A 126 -8.37 -2.97 0.56
C LEU A 126 -7.55 -3.93 -0.31
N VAL A 127 -6.26 -4.08 -0.02
CA VAL A 127 -5.38 -5.00 -0.74
C VAL A 127 -5.72 -6.46 -0.44
N VAL A 128 -5.99 -6.83 0.82
CA VAL A 128 -6.42 -8.21 1.16
C VAL A 128 -7.69 -8.59 0.41
N ASN A 129 -8.74 -7.75 0.52
CA ASN A 129 -10.03 -8.02 -0.12
C ASN A 129 -9.93 -7.98 -1.65
N GLY A 130 -9.22 -6.99 -2.20
CA GLY A 130 -9.04 -6.84 -3.64
C GLY A 130 -8.24 -7.98 -4.26
N ALA A 131 -7.17 -8.42 -3.59
CA ALA A 131 -6.40 -9.58 -4.04
C ALA A 131 -7.24 -10.85 -4.01
N HIS A 132 -7.93 -11.12 -2.90
CA HIS A 132 -8.68 -12.36 -2.74
C HIS A 132 -9.95 -12.43 -3.60
N PHE A 133 -10.84 -11.44 -3.49
CA PHE A 133 -12.13 -11.47 -4.19
C PHE A 133 -12.06 -10.88 -5.60
N GLY A 134 -11.17 -9.92 -5.83
CA GLY A 134 -11.06 -9.24 -7.13
C GLY A 134 -10.13 -9.93 -8.10
N LEU A 135 -9.01 -10.47 -7.61
CA LEU A 135 -7.97 -11.10 -8.43
C LEU A 135 -7.85 -12.61 -8.21
N ALA A 136 -8.75 -13.21 -7.42
CA ALA A 136 -8.74 -14.64 -7.08
C ALA A 136 -7.39 -15.15 -6.54
N VAL A 137 -6.63 -14.28 -5.87
CA VAL A 137 -5.34 -14.65 -5.26
C VAL A 137 -5.61 -15.52 -4.03
N ASP A 138 -4.72 -16.50 -3.82
CA ASP A 138 -4.74 -17.35 -2.63
C ASP A 138 -4.89 -16.53 -1.34
N ILE A 139 -5.64 -17.07 -0.37
CA ILE A 139 -5.98 -16.38 0.88
C ILE A 139 -4.72 -15.99 1.67
N THR A 140 -3.72 -16.86 1.71
CA THR A 140 -2.47 -16.64 2.45
C THR A 140 -1.66 -15.52 1.81
N LEU A 141 -1.50 -15.59 0.49
CA LEU A 141 -0.79 -14.54 -0.25
C LEU A 141 -1.52 -13.19 -0.19
N SER A 142 -2.85 -13.20 -0.22
CA SER A 142 -3.68 -11.98 -0.11
C SER A 142 -3.45 -11.26 1.22
N TRP A 143 -3.41 -12.00 2.32
CA TRP A 143 -3.07 -11.45 3.63
C TRP A 143 -1.61 -10.96 3.70
N TRP A 144 -0.65 -11.70 3.13
CA TRP A 144 0.73 -11.22 3.06
C TRP A 144 0.86 -9.92 2.26
N LEU A 145 0.19 -9.78 1.12
CA LEU A 145 0.18 -8.53 0.35
C LEU A 145 -0.34 -7.36 1.20
N GLY A 146 -1.44 -7.56 1.93
CA GLY A 146 -1.98 -6.56 2.86
C GLY A 146 -1.02 -6.21 4.00
N ILE A 147 -0.38 -7.20 4.61
CA ILE A 147 0.62 -7.02 5.67
C ILE A 147 1.82 -6.22 5.17
N PHE A 148 2.30 -6.49 3.96
CA PHE A 148 3.43 -5.76 3.39
C PHE A 148 3.07 -4.30 3.08
N VAL A 149 1.87 -4.05 2.55
CA VAL A 149 1.36 -2.68 2.35
C VAL A 149 1.24 -1.95 3.68
N LEU A 150 0.70 -2.60 4.71
CA LEU A 150 0.64 -2.06 6.08
C LEU A 150 2.04 -1.71 6.58
N TRP A 151 2.98 -2.65 6.48
CA TRP A 151 4.36 -2.48 6.92
C TRP A 151 5.04 -1.29 6.25
N GLY A 152 4.95 -1.20 4.92
CA GLY A 152 5.48 -0.07 4.16
C GLY A 152 4.89 1.26 4.61
N PHE A 153 3.57 1.31 4.79
CA PHE A 153 2.87 2.49 5.26
C PHE A 153 3.30 2.89 6.68
N LEU A 154 3.47 1.92 7.59
CA LEU A 154 3.99 2.19 8.94
C LEU A 154 5.42 2.73 8.90
N VAL A 155 6.28 2.17 8.05
CA VAL A 155 7.63 2.68 7.82
C VAL A 155 7.58 4.13 7.34
N HIS A 156 6.65 4.46 6.44
CA HIS A 156 6.43 5.85 6.01
C HIS A 156 6.12 6.76 7.20
N LEU A 157 5.11 6.43 8.00
CA LEU A 157 4.71 7.23 9.16
C LEU A 157 5.86 7.41 10.16
N LEU A 158 6.63 6.34 10.41
CA LEU A 158 7.78 6.36 11.32
C LEU A 158 8.91 7.24 10.79
N LEU A 159 9.24 7.14 9.50
CA LEU A 159 10.24 8.02 8.89
C LEU A 159 9.84 9.48 9.01
N ASP A 160 8.55 9.76 8.87
CA ASP A 160 8.03 11.10 9.00
C ASP A 160 8.22 11.71 10.38
N GLU A 161 8.12 10.89 11.42
CA GLU A 161 8.41 11.27 12.80
C GLU A 161 9.91 11.40 13.08
N VAL A 162 10.71 10.44 12.62
CA VAL A 162 12.18 10.48 12.81
C VAL A 162 12.77 11.73 12.17
N TYR A 163 12.34 12.07 10.95
CA TYR A 163 12.78 13.29 10.25
C TYR A 163 12.06 14.57 10.72
N ALA A 164 11.04 14.46 11.58
CA ALA A 164 10.47 15.60 12.29
C ALA A 164 11.34 16.05 13.48
N VAL A 165 12.21 15.17 13.99
CA VAL A 165 13.23 15.49 15.00
C VAL A 165 14.52 15.90 14.29
N ASN A 166 14.96 17.15 14.47
CA ASN A 166 16.24 17.58 13.91
C ASN A 166 17.39 17.05 14.79
N ILE A 167 17.97 15.90 14.41
CA ILE A 167 19.03 15.21 15.18
C ILE A 167 20.33 16.05 15.23
N ALA A 168 20.54 16.97 14.28
CA ALA A 168 21.73 17.84 14.23
C ALA A 168 21.64 19.11 15.10
N GLY A 169 20.54 19.31 15.83
CA GLY A 169 20.35 20.48 16.69
C GLY A 169 18.97 20.44 17.33
N VAL A 170 18.87 19.71 18.45
CA VAL A 170 17.66 19.29 19.17
C VAL A 170 16.58 20.39 19.19
N ARG A 171 15.73 20.39 18.16
CA ARG A 171 14.49 21.17 18.07
C ARG A 171 13.43 20.27 17.46
N PHE A 172 12.36 20.05 18.21
CA PHE A 172 11.18 19.35 17.70
C PHE A 172 10.44 20.27 16.73
N LYS A 173 10.13 19.78 15.53
CA LYS A 173 9.13 20.45 14.69
C LYS A 173 7.76 20.30 15.37
N ARG A 174 6.87 21.29 15.19
CA ARG A 174 5.47 21.24 15.66
C ARG A 174 4.70 20.01 15.13
N SER A 175 5.22 19.32 14.11
CA SER A 175 4.64 18.12 13.51
C SER A 175 5.04 16.81 14.19
N PHE A 176 5.91 16.82 15.21
CA PHE A 176 6.29 15.60 15.93
C PHE A 176 5.08 15.03 16.71
N GLY A 177 4.82 13.74 16.58
CA GLY A 177 3.67 13.02 17.13
C GLY A 177 2.40 13.07 16.28
N SER A 178 2.45 13.63 15.06
CA SER A 178 1.27 13.81 14.19
C SER A 178 1.07 12.70 13.15
N ALA A 179 2.09 11.91 12.84
CA ALA A 179 2.05 10.86 11.82
C ALA A 179 1.31 9.60 12.32
N VAL A 180 1.41 9.27 13.60
CA VAL A 180 0.71 8.13 14.23
C VAL A 180 -0.68 8.54 14.73
N LYS A 181 -1.27 9.60 14.16
CA LYS A 181 -2.59 10.06 14.56
C LYS A 181 -3.64 8.97 14.33
N LEU A 182 -4.60 8.90 15.25
CA LEU A 182 -5.76 8.01 15.17
C LEU A 182 -7.01 8.76 14.69
N TRP A 183 -7.00 10.10 14.72
CA TRP A 183 -8.13 10.93 14.34
C TRP A 183 -7.68 12.23 13.66
N GLY A 184 -8.63 12.88 13.00
CA GLY A 184 -8.46 14.17 12.34
C GLY A 184 -9.79 14.93 12.37
N GLN A 185 -10.27 15.35 11.21
CA GLN A 185 -11.63 15.88 11.10
C GLN A 185 -12.66 14.77 11.30
N MET A 186 -13.73 15.07 12.05
CA MET A 186 -14.73 14.10 12.48
C MET A 186 -15.30 13.26 11.32
N VAL A 187 -15.74 13.89 10.24
CA VAL A 187 -16.38 13.19 9.10
C VAL A 187 -15.41 12.24 8.40
N PRO A 188 -14.22 12.66 7.92
CA PRO A 188 -13.22 11.74 7.37
C PRO A 188 -12.79 10.62 8.34
N THR A 189 -12.69 10.92 9.64
CA THR A 189 -12.34 9.91 10.65
C THR A 189 -13.40 8.83 10.75
N VAL A 190 -14.67 9.22 10.91
CA VAL A 190 -15.79 8.27 10.99
C VAL A 190 -15.90 7.43 9.72
N LEU A 191 -15.80 8.05 8.54
CA LEU A 191 -15.83 7.33 7.26
C LEU A 191 -14.68 6.33 7.14
N CYS A 192 -13.47 6.70 7.55
CA CYS A 192 -12.30 5.81 7.52
C CYS A 192 -12.50 4.61 8.44
N TYR A 193 -12.91 4.81 9.70
CA TYR A 193 -13.18 3.70 10.62
C TYR A 193 -14.36 2.83 10.19
N ALA A 194 -15.42 3.42 9.65
CA ALA A 194 -16.54 2.66 9.10
C ALA A 194 -16.09 1.78 7.93
N ALA A 195 -15.28 2.31 7.01
CA ALA A 195 -14.72 1.54 5.90
C ALA A 195 -13.78 0.42 6.39
N VAL A 196 -12.93 0.68 7.38
CA VAL A 196 -12.09 -0.35 8.02
C VAL A 196 -12.96 -1.45 8.62
N LEU A 197 -14.01 -1.10 9.38
CA LEU A 197 -14.92 -2.08 9.97
C LEU A 197 -15.61 -2.94 8.91
N VAL A 198 -16.17 -2.31 7.87
CA VAL A 198 -16.82 -3.03 6.77
C VAL A 198 -15.85 -3.97 6.07
N LEU A 199 -14.66 -3.49 5.70
CA LEU A 199 -13.67 -4.33 5.01
C LEU A 199 -13.11 -5.43 5.90
N TRP A 200 -13.02 -5.21 7.21
CA TRP A 200 -12.63 -6.25 8.16
C TRP A 200 -13.69 -7.35 8.25
N LEU A 201 -14.97 -6.97 8.31
CA LEU A 201 -16.09 -7.93 8.33
C LEU A 201 -16.22 -8.72 7.01
N LEU A 202 -15.83 -8.13 5.89
CA LEU A 202 -15.81 -8.78 4.58
C LEU A 202 -14.54 -9.60 4.34
N ALA A 203 -13.45 -9.32 5.06
CA ALA A 203 -12.16 -9.93 4.81
C ALA A 203 -12.23 -11.47 4.95
N PRO A 204 -11.52 -12.21 4.09
CA PRO A 204 -11.42 -13.65 4.25
C PRO A 204 -10.71 -14.00 5.57
N ALA A 205 -11.01 -15.16 6.15
CA ALA A 205 -10.45 -15.56 7.44
C ALA A 205 -8.91 -15.48 7.47
N VAL A 206 -8.33 -14.99 8.57
CA VAL A 206 -6.87 -14.91 8.71
C VAL A 206 -6.29 -16.34 8.71
N PRO A 207 -5.34 -16.67 7.83
CA PRO A 207 -4.67 -17.97 7.79
C PRO A 207 -3.99 -18.29 9.12
N LYS A 208 -4.04 -19.57 9.54
CA LYS A 208 -3.47 -20.02 10.81
C LYS A 208 -1.95 -19.86 10.86
N GLU A 209 -1.30 -19.96 9.70
CA GLU A 209 0.14 -19.80 9.53
C GLU A 209 0.58 -18.38 9.90
N ILE A 210 -0.22 -17.38 9.55
CA ILE A 210 0.05 -15.98 9.89
C ILE A 210 -0.17 -15.74 11.39
N LEU A 211 -1.22 -16.32 11.96
CA LEU A 211 -1.49 -16.24 13.41
C LEU A 211 -0.36 -16.89 14.23
N ALA A 212 0.12 -18.06 13.79
CA ALA A 212 1.22 -18.77 14.44
C ALA A 212 2.53 -17.94 14.45
N MET A 213 2.82 -17.20 13.38
CA MET A 213 3.96 -16.27 13.35
C MET A 213 3.79 -15.08 14.29
N ALA A 214 2.55 -14.64 14.54
CA ALA A 214 2.26 -13.59 15.51
C ALA A 214 2.32 -14.08 16.97
N GLY A 215 2.46 -15.40 17.20
CA GLY A 215 2.48 -16.01 18.52
C GLY A 215 1.10 -16.25 19.14
N TRP A 216 0.06 -16.37 18.32
CA TRP A 216 -1.33 -16.61 18.73
C TRP A 216 -1.82 -18.00 18.32
#